data_AF-A0A7Z8CXS1-F1
#
_entry.id   AF-A0A7Z8CXS1-F1
#
_cell.length_a   1.000
_cell.length_b   1.000
_cell.length_c   1.000
_cell.angle_alpha   90.00
_cell.angle_beta   90.00
_cell.angle_gamma   90.00
#
_symmetry.space_group_name_H-M   'P 1'
#
loop_
_entity.id
_entity.type
_entity.pdbx_description
1 polymer ?
#
loop_
_entity_poly.entity_id
_entity_poly.type
_entity_poly.pdbx_seq_one_letter_code
_entity_poly.pdbx_strand_id
1 'polypeptide(L)'
;MNGLIIDDNDRDYTSLKNVFDAIENEQENYNWLITAIEYAPVNPKIKLYEKPYTWITGEDLTKLANTDDGFWIWGVFSGFAKNITKEDVLKSPLPFADGYTGFWNADLTIQHPLASIELVEWDGGLFLAITENQVILNRLKEAFPASQDLKKYNLEP
;
A
#
# COMPACT_ATOMS: atom_id res chain seq x y z
N MET A 1 5.30 -2.05 14.44
CA MET A 1 5.49 -2.07 12.97
C MET A 1 6.87 -1.58 12.62
N ASN A 2 7.39 -2.00 11.47
CA ASN A 2 8.52 -1.36 10.79
C ASN A 2 8.01 -0.72 9.50
N GLY A 3 8.76 0.23 8.93
CA GLY A 3 8.30 0.89 7.73
C GLY A 3 9.42 1.44 6.86
N LEU A 4 9.11 1.54 5.57
CA LEU A 4 9.90 2.22 4.57
C LEU A 4 9.11 3.38 3.98
N ILE A 5 9.80 4.48 3.72
CA ILE A 5 9.34 5.57 2.86
C ILE A 5 10.16 5.54 1.58
N ILE A 6 9.48 5.62 0.45
CA ILE A 6 10.09 5.68 -0.88
C ILE A 6 9.71 7.02 -1.49
N ASP A 7 10.73 7.82 -1.73
CA ASP A 7 10.69 9.12 -2.40
C ASP A 7 11.84 9.11 -3.38
N ASP A 8 11.54 8.84 -4.64
CA ASP A 8 12.55 8.72 -5.71
C ASP A 8 12.11 9.52 -6.94
N ASN A 9 13.07 10.15 -7.59
CA ASN A 9 12.84 11.01 -8.74
C ASN A 9 12.26 10.26 -9.94
N ASP A 10 12.59 8.97 -10.07
CA ASP A 10 12.13 8.14 -11.19
C ASP A 10 10.70 7.62 -10.99
N ARG A 11 10.14 7.72 -9.76
CA ARG A 11 8.75 7.37 -9.41
C ARG A 11 8.31 5.96 -9.78
N ASP A 12 9.26 5.04 -9.96
CA ASP A 12 8.98 3.63 -10.27
C ASP A 12 8.11 2.94 -9.20
N TYR A 13 8.07 3.46 -7.97
CA TYR A 13 7.22 2.99 -6.88
C TYR A 13 5.74 3.32 -7.05
N THR A 14 5.38 4.31 -7.88
CA THR A 14 3.97 4.65 -8.18
C THR A 14 3.28 3.60 -9.07
N SER A 15 4.08 2.70 -9.64
CA SER A 15 3.63 1.51 -10.35
C SER A 15 3.43 0.38 -9.35
N LEU A 16 2.17 0.00 -9.10
CA LEU A 16 1.87 -1.15 -8.23
C LEU A 16 2.46 -2.42 -8.84
N LYS A 17 2.52 -2.51 -10.17
CA LYS A 17 3.16 -3.64 -10.84
C LYS A 17 4.64 -3.75 -10.43
N ASN A 18 5.39 -2.66 -10.47
CA ASN A 18 6.81 -2.67 -10.08
C ASN A 18 6.98 -3.00 -8.59
N VAL A 19 6.12 -2.46 -7.72
CA VAL A 19 6.11 -2.79 -6.29
C VAL A 19 5.86 -4.28 -6.06
N PHE A 20 4.90 -4.87 -6.77
CA PHE A 20 4.55 -6.30 -6.69
C PHE A 20 5.63 -7.21 -7.25
N ASP A 21 6.23 -6.83 -8.38
CA ASP A 21 7.39 -7.52 -8.96
C ASP A 21 8.58 -7.50 -7.99
N ALA A 22 8.84 -6.35 -7.37
CA ALA A 22 9.93 -6.18 -6.40
C ALA A 22 9.78 -7.10 -5.18
N ILE A 23 8.56 -7.26 -4.68
CA ILE A 23 8.31 -8.15 -3.53
C ILE A 23 8.10 -9.61 -3.93
N GLU A 24 8.34 -9.98 -5.18
CA GLU A 24 8.15 -11.34 -5.73
C GLU A 24 6.74 -11.90 -5.47
N ASN A 25 5.72 -11.08 -5.72
CA ASN A 25 4.32 -11.43 -5.57
C ASN A 25 3.85 -11.80 -4.14
N GLU A 26 4.56 -11.38 -3.10
CA GLU A 26 4.13 -11.60 -1.70
C GLU A 26 2.73 -11.04 -1.41
N GLN A 27 2.26 -10.02 -2.15
CA GLN A 27 0.90 -9.49 -2.03
C GLN A 27 -0.17 -10.55 -2.30
N GLU A 28 0.13 -11.58 -3.08
CA GLU A 28 -0.80 -12.68 -3.39
C GLU A 28 -1.13 -13.51 -2.15
N ASN A 29 -0.31 -13.47 -1.10
CA ASN A 29 -0.57 -14.14 0.17
C ASN A 29 -1.67 -13.46 1.01
N TYR A 30 -2.25 -12.36 0.53
CA TYR A 30 -3.23 -11.55 1.26
C TYR A 30 -4.56 -11.39 0.52
N ASN A 31 -5.60 -11.04 1.27
CA ASN A 31 -6.75 -10.30 0.76
C ASN A 31 -6.53 -8.81 1.05
N TRP A 32 -7.11 -7.93 0.25
CA TRP A 32 -6.85 -6.49 0.30
C TRP A 32 -8.14 -5.69 0.43
N LEU A 33 -8.13 -4.74 1.37
CA LEU A 33 -9.05 -3.62 1.39
C LEU A 33 -8.31 -2.40 0.85
N ILE A 34 -8.84 -1.79 -0.20
CA ILE A 34 -8.31 -0.56 -0.78
C ILE A 34 -9.29 0.57 -0.46
N THR A 35 -8.81 1.61 0.20
CA THR A 35 -9.59 2.80 0.59
C THR A 35 -8.86 4.10 0.20
N ALA A 36 -9.49 5.24 0.45
CA ALA A 36 -8.99 6.57 0.04
C ALA A 36 -8.60 6.64 -1.45
N ILE A 37 -9.38 5.95 -2.29
CA ILE A 37 -9.03 5.71 -3.70
C ILE A 37 -9.09 7.00 -4.51
N GLU A 38 -7.94 7.52 -4.88
CA GLU A 38 -7.78 8.53 -5.91
C GLU A 38 -6.76 8.05 -6.94
N TYR A 39 -7.29 7.50 -8.03
CA TYR A 39 -6.54 6.79 -9.06
C TYR A 39 -6.94 7.30 -10.44
N ALA A 40 -5.95 7.62 -11.26
CA ALA A 40 -6.10 8.02 -12.65
C ALA A 40 -5.69 6.86 -13.57
N PRO A 41 -6.66 6.08 -14.10
CA PRO A 41 -6.34 4.97 -14.99
C PRO A 41 -5.71 5.44 -16.29
N VAL A 42 -4.88 4.59 -16.92
CA VAL A 42 -4.32 4.87 -18.25
C VAL A 42 -5.44 5.01 -19.27
N ASN A 43 -6.44 4.13 -19.20
CA ASN A 43 -7.68 4.28 -19.96
C ASN A 43 -8.81 4.84 -19.08
N PRO A 44 -9.24 6.11 -19.27
CA PRO A 44 -10.26 6.75 -18.44
C PRO A 44 -11.65 6.11 -18.54
N LYS A 45 -11.88 5.19 -19.48
CA LYS A 45 -13.13 4.44 -19.60
C LYS A 45 -13.19 3.21 -18.69
N ILE A 46 -12.06 2.77 -18.13
CA ILE A 46 -12.00 1.60 -17.25
C ILE A 46 -12.28 2.06 -15.81
N LYS A 47 -13.16 1.32 -15.13
CA LYS A 47 -13.41 1.46 -13.70
C LYS A 47 -12.90 0.20 -13.01
N LEU A 48 -11.68 0.27 -12.47
CA LEU A 48 -11.03 -0.86 -11.79
C LEU A 48 -11.43 -0.97 -10.32
N TYR A 49 -11.61 0.17 -9.65
CA TYR A 49 -11.79 0.25 -8.20
C TYR A 49 -13.14 0.85 -7.85
N GLU A 50 -13.84 0.18 -6.93
CA GLU A 50 -15.10 0.63 -6.35
C GLU A 50 -14.84 1.63 -5.21
N LYS A 51 -15.71 2.63 -5.09
CA LYS A 51 -15.73 3.59 -3.97
C LYS A 51 -16.95 3.31 -3.06
N PRO A 52 -16.83 3.47 -1.74
CA PRO A 52 -15.71 4.08 -1.00
C PRO A 52 -14.54 3.14 -0.72
N TYR A 53 -14.67 1.84 -1.01
CA TYR A 53 -13.60 0.86 -0.85
C TYR A 53 -13.70 -0.23 -1.92
N THR A 54 -12.59 -0.92 -2.18
CA THR A 54 -12.53 -2.15 -2.97
C THR A 54 -12.05 -3.30 -2.09
N TRP A 55 -12.74 -4.43 -2.11
CA TRP A 55 -12.26 -5.68 -1.49
C TRP A 55 -11.85 -6.64 -2.59
N ILE A 56 -10.60 -7.13 -2.55
CA ILE A 56 -10.02 -7.90 -3.64
C ILE A 56 -9.00 -8.92 -3.12
N THR A 57 -8.83 -10.03 -3.83
CA THR A 57 -7.74 -10.98 -3.54
C THR A 57 -6.40 -10.42 -4.02
N GLY A 58 -5.29 -10.85 -3.44
CA GLY A 58 -3.97 -10.45 -3.92
C GLY A 58 -3.73 -10.84 -5.39
N GLU A 59 -4.21 -12.01 -5.83
CA GLU A 59 -4.09 -12.48 -7.20
C GLU A 59 -4.89 -11.61 -8.19
N ASP A 60 -6.12 -11.21 -7.83
CA ASP A 60 -6.90 -10.33 -8.68
C ASP A 60 -6.35 -8.89 -8.67
N LEU A 61 -5.80 -8.44 -7.54
CA LEU A 61 -5.08 -7.16 -7.47
C LEU A 61 -3.85 -7.16 -8.39
N THR A 62 -3.05 -8.23 -8.39
CA THR A 62 -1.94 -8.41 -9.33
C THR A 62 -2.42 -8.33 -10.78
N LYS A 63 -3.56 -8.96 -11.11
CA LYS A 63 -4.13 -8.88 -12.47
C LYS A 63 -4.57 -7.47 -12.83
N LEU A 64 -5.17 -6.72 -11.90
CA LEU A 64 -5.57 -5.33 -12.15
C LEU A 64 -4.35 -4.46 -12.43
N ALA A 65 -3.31 -4.54 -11.59
CA ALA A 65 -2.05 -3.81 -11.79
C ALA A 65 -1.39 -4.17 -13.13
N ASN A 66 -1.48 -5.42 -13.59
CA ASN A 66 -0.97 -5.80 -14.91
C ASN A 66 -1.86 -5.36 -16.09
N THR A 67 -3.14 -5.05 -15.84
CA THR A 67 -4.09 -4.64 -16.88
C THR A 67 -4.04 -3.14 -17.13
N ASP A 68 -3.98 -2.35 -16.05
CA ASP A 68 -3.88 -0.91 -16.08
C ASP A 68 -3.16 -0.48 -14.79
N ASP A 69 -1.94 0.01 -14.96
CA ASP A 69 -1.08 0.53 -13.90
C ASP A 69 -0.94 2.04 -14.07
N GLY A 70 -2.09 2.70 -14.02
CA GLY A 70 -2.24 4.14 -14.02
C GLY A 70 -1.64 4.79 -12.78
N PHE A 71 -1.99 6.05 -12.56
CA PHE A 71 -1.34 6.85 -11.52
C PHE A 71 -2.17 6.90 -10.24
N TRP A 72 -1.58 6.50 -9.12
CA TRP A 72 -2.15 6.68 -7.79
C TRP A 72 -1.79 8.06 -7.23
N ILE A 73 -2.81 8.82 -6.85
CA ILE A 73 -2.66 10.06 -6.09
C ILE A 73 -2.82 9.73 -4.60
N TRP A 74 -3.86 8.97 -4.25
CA TRP A 74 -4.11 8.53 -2.88
C TRP A 74 -4.61 7.09 -2.87
N GLY A 75 -4.16 6.32 -1.88
CA GLY A 75 -4.67 4.97 -1.65
C GLY A 75 -4.08 4.36 -0.39
N VAL A 76 -4.92 3.66 0.38
CA VAL A 76 -4.45 2.79 1.48
C VAL A 76 -4.84 1.37 1.13
N PHE A 77 -3.83 0.51 1.00
CA PHE A 77 -3.96 -0.91 0.73
C PHE A 77 -3.67 -1.66 2.02
N SER A 78 -4.71 -2.08 2.73
CA SER A 78 -4.57 -2.89 3.93
C SER A 78 -4.62 -4.37 3.56
N GLY A 79 -3.55 -5.10 3.87
CA GLY A 79 -3.43 -6.54 3.57
C GLY A 79 -3.78 -7.42 4.77
N PHE A 80 -4.59 -8.44 4.52
CA PHE A 80 -5.16 -9.37 5.49
C PHE A 80 -4.78 -10.81 5.17
N ALA A 81 -4.56 -11.64 6.18
CA ALA A 81 -4.41 -13.08 5.97
C ALA A 81 -5.63 -13.66 5.23
N LYS A 82 -5.43 -14.64 4.35
CA LYS A 82 -6.47 -15.20 3.47
C LYS A 82 -7.72 -15.71 4.18
N ASN A 83 -7.60 -16.11 5.45
CA ASN A 83 -8.72 -16.58 6.26
C ASN A 83 -9.58 -15.46 6.87
N ILE A 84 -9.14 -14.20 6.79
CA ILE A 84 -9.91 -13.04 7.26
C ILE A 84 -10.96 -12.67 6.20
N THR A 85 -12.19 -12.49 6.65
CA THR A 85 -13.34 -12.21 5.78
C THR A 85 -13.57 -10.72 5.57
N LYS A 86 -14.20 -10.36 4.46
CA LYS A 86 -14.65 -8.99 4.19
C LYS A 86 -15.58 -8.49 5.30
N GLU A 87 -16.48 -9.34 5.77
CA GLU A 87 -17.47 -9.01 6.80
C GLU A 87 -16.80 -8.64 8.13
N ASP A 88 -15.69 -9.31 8.49
CA ASP A 88 -14.94 -8.97 9.70
C ASP A 88 -14.17 -7.66 9.57
N VAL A 89 -13.57 -7.43 8.39
CA VAL A 89 -12.84 -6.19 8.08
C VAL A 89 -13.77 -4.98 8.16
N LEU A 90 -14.95 -5.05 7.54
CA LEU A 90 -15.90 -3.93 7.50
C LEU A 90 -16.58 -3.58 8.83
N LYS A 91 -16.28 -4.30 9.92
CA LYS A 91 -16.68 -3.91 11.29
C LYS A 91 -15.84 -2.76 11.84
N SER A 92 -14.68 -2.49 11.24
CA SER A 92 -13.78 -1.40 11.64
C SER A 92 -13.92 -0.19 10.70
N PRO A 93 -13.50 1.02 11.12
CA PRO A 93 -13.44 2.18 10.24
C PRO A 93 -12.55 1.93 9.02
N LEU A 94 -12.93 2.53 7.88
CA LEU A 94 -12.13 2.49 6.67
C LEU A 94 -10.84 3.33 6.86
N PRO A 95 -9.65 2.78 6.52
CA PRO A 95 -8.42 3.55 6.53
C PRO A 95 -8.47 4.74 5.56
N PHE A 96 -7.69 5.77 5.84
CA PHE A 96 -7.55 6.96 5.02
C PHE A 96 -6.09 7.40 4.93
N ALA A 97 -5.68 7.98 3.80
CA ALA A 97 -4.28 8.38 3.63
C ALA A 97 -3.98 9.65 4.45
N ASP A 98 -4.49 10.81 4.03
CA ASP A 98 -4.20 12.10 4.65
C ASP A 98 -4.83 12.25 6.06
N GLY A 99 -3.99 12.63 7.03
CA GLY A 99 -4.39 12.93 8.41
C GLY A 99 -4.18 11.80 9.43
N TYR A 100 -3.81 10.58 9.02
CA TYR A 100 -3.47 9.53 9.98
C TYR A 100 -2.05 9.73 10.52
N THR A 101 -1.94 10.12 11.79
CA THR A 101 -0.66 10.46 12.41
C THR A 101 0.22 9.25 12.71
N GLY A 102 -0.33 8.04 12.75
CA GLY A 102 0.40 6.81 13.08
C GLY A 102 1.53 6.47 12.09
N PHE A 103 1.45 6.97 10.86
CA PHE A 103 2.51 6.83 9.85
C PHE A 103 3.72 7.73 10.12
N TRP A 104 3.50 8.84 10.83
CA TRP A 104 4.46 9.94 11.01
C TRP A 104 5.00 10.01 12.45
N ASN A 105 4.91 8.90 13.19
CA ASN A 105 5.43 8.76 14.55
C ASN A 105 6.61 7.78 14.59
N ALA A 106 7.46 7.89 15.63
CA ALA A 106 8.53 6.93 15.86
C ALA A 106 7.99 5.51 16.15
N ASP A 107 6.88 5.44 16.88
CA ASP A 107 6.13 4.21 17.11
C ASP A 107 5.09 4.01 16.00
N LEU A 108 5.55 3.46 14.87
CA LEU A 108 4.70 3.22 13.70
C LEU A 108 3.53 2.29 14.01
N THR A 109 2.35 2.72 13.57
CA THR A 109 1.12 1.93 13.59
C THR A 109 0.47 1.91 12.21
N ILE A 110 -0.27 0.84 11.92
CA ILE A 110 -1.21 0.78 10.79
C ILE A 110 -2.63 1.06 11.29
N GLN A 111 -3.53 1.46 10.41
CA GLN A 111 -4.88 1.88 10.80
C GLN A 111 -5.80 0.71 11.11
N HIS A 112 -5.82 -0.30 10.23
CA HIS A 112 -6.79 -1.37 10.35
C HIS A 112 -6.33 -2.45 11.35
N PRO A 113 -7.12 -2.77 12.41
CA PRO A 113 -6.68 -3.65 13.49
C PRO A 113 -6.47 -5.11 13.09
N LEU A 114 -7.13 -5.56 12.02
CA LEU A 114 -6.97 -6.91 11.47
C LEU A 114 -5.92 -7.02 10.35
N ALA A 115 -5.38 -5.90 9.88
CA ALA A 115 -4.37 -5.93 8.82
C ALA A 115 -3.00 -6.29 9.39
N SER A 116 -2.12 -6.80 8.53
CA SER A 116 -0.71 -7.08 8.87
C SER A 116 0.27 -6.24 8.04
N ILE A 117 -0.24 -5.52 7.05
CA ILE A 117 0.51 -4.62 6.18
C ILE A 117 -0.41 -3.49 5.73
N GLU A 118 0.13 -2.28 5.65
CA GLU A 118 -0.44 -1.19 4.87
C GLU A 118 0.60 -0.68 3.87
N LEU A 119 0.21 -0.67 2.59
CA LEU A 119 0.91 0.06 1.53
C LEU A 119 0.11 1.34 1.28
N VAL A 120 0.79 2.48 1.24
CA VAL A 120 0.14 3.79 1.19
C VAL A 120 0.72 4.60 0.05
N GLU A 121 -0.14 4.97 -0.89
CA GLU A 121 0.11 5.98 -1.91
C GLU A 121 -0.28 7.33 -1.34
N TRP A 122 0.67 8.26 -1.30
CA TRP A 122 0.53 9.56 -0.64
C TRP A 122 0.83 10.70 -1.60
N ASP A 123 -0.22 11.45 -1.95
CA ASP A 123 -0.24 12.62 -2.85
C ASP A 123 0.45 12.39 -4.22
N GLY A 124 0.55 11.12 -4.65
CA GLY A 124 1.30 10.69 -5.84
C GLY A 124 2.80 11.00 -5.79
N GLY A 125 3.32 11.30 -4.59
CA GLY A 125 4.71 11.71 -4.37
C GLY A 125 5.48 10.77 -3.46
N LEU A 126 4.81 10.07 -2.54
CA LEU A 126 5.45 9.16 -1.59
C LEU A 126 4.75 7.81 -1.57
N PHE A 127 5.53 6.77 -1.38
CA PHE A 127 5.00 5.45 -1.06
C PHE A 127 5.49 4.99 0.30
N LEU A 128 4.57 4.54 1.15
CA LEU A 128 4.87 3.97 2.45
C LEU A 128 4.57 2.48 2.45
N ALA A 129 5.50 1.66 2.95
CA ALA A 129 5.26 0.26 3.25
C ALA A 129 5.42 0.02 4.74
N ILE A 130 4.37 -0.38 5.45
CA ILE A 130 4.36 -0.55 6.91
C ILE A 130 3.90 -1.96 7.25
N THR A 131 4.79 -2.77 7.81
CA THR A 131 4.52 -4.17 8.14
C THR A 131 5.53 -4.74 9.14
N GLU A 132 5.23 -5.90 9.73
CA GLU A 132 6.21 -6.73 10.42
C GLU A 132 6.90 -7.75 9.49
N ASN A 133 6.42 -7.90 8.24
CA ASN A 133 7.02 -8.83 7.28
C ASN A 133 8.35 -8.27 6.73
N GLN A 134 9.46 -8.76 7.29
CA GLN A 134 10.81 -8.34 6.89
C GLN A 134 11.18 -8.76 5.47
N VAL A 135 10.55 -9.80 4.91
CA VAL A 135 10.81 -10.22 3.51
C VAL A 135 10.38 -9.11 2.56
N ILE A 136 9.17 -8.57 2.76
CA ILE A 136 8.63 -7.46 1.97
C ILE A 136 9.53 -6.22 2.10
N LEU A 137 9.87 -5.81 3.34
CA LEU A 137 10.68 -4.62 3.56
C LEU A 137 12.09 -4.74 2.96
N ASN A 138 12.76 -5.89 3.12
CA ASN A 138 14.09 -6.09 2.57
C ASN A 138 14.08 -6.06 1.05
N ARG A 139 13.11 -6.73 0.41
CA ARG A 139 12.96 -6.72 -1.05
C ARG A 139 12.66 -5.33 -1.61
N LEU A 140 11.75 -4.58 -0.98
CA LEU A 140 11.48 -3.19 -1.36
C LEU A 140 12.74 -2.33 -1.23
N LYS A 141 13.51 -2.50 -0.15
CA LYS A 141 14.75 -1.74 0.05
C LYS A 141 15.81 -2.07 -1.00
N GLU A 142 15.90 -3.32 -1.42
CA GLU A 142 16.81 -3.76 -2.49
C GLU A 142 16.37 -3.22 -3.86
N ALA A 143 15.08 -3.25 -4.16
CA ALA A 143 14.52 -2.77 -5.42
C ALA A 143 14.48 -1.24 -5.54
N PHE A 144 14.33 -0.54 -4.41
CA PHE A 144 14.27 0.92 -4.34
C PHE A 144 15.36 1.44 -3.39
N PRO A 145 16.63 1.56 -3.86
CA PRO A 145 17.76 1.94 -3.01
C PRO A 145 17.66 3.34 -2.38
N ALA A 146 16.84 4.22 -2.95
CA ALA A 146 16.53 5.55 -2.39
C ALA A 146 15.59 5.49 -1.17
N SER A 147 14.98 4.34 -0.89
CA SER A 147 14.09 4.16 0.26
C SER A 147 14.80 4.39 1.58
N GLN A 148 14.06 4.95 2.54
CA GLN A 148 14.55 5.25 3.88
C GLN A 148 13.75 4.50 4.93
N ASP A 149 14.37 4.23 6.07
CA ASP A 149 13.66 3.74 7.25
C ASP A 149 12.69 4.83 7.73
N LEU A 150 11.39 4.54 7.71
CA LEU A 150 10.36 5.53 8.02
C LEU A 150 10.44 6.00 9.48
N LYS A 151 10.88 5.17 10.42
CA LYS A 151 11.06 5.61 11.82
C LYS A 151 12.19 6.61 11.94
N LYS A 152 13.28 6.40 11.21
CA LYS A 152 14.39 7.37 11.17
C LYS A 152 13.95 8.67 10.53
N TYR A 153 13.26 8.59 9.39
CA TYR A 153 12.69 9.74 8.70
C TYR A 153 11.81 10.58 9.65
N ASN A 154 10.93 9.94 10.43
CA ASN A 154 10.05 10.60 11.39
C ASN A 154 10.77 11.25 12.59
N LEU A 155 12.06 10.95 12.80
CA LEU A 155 12.89 11.54 13.86
C LEU A 155 13.79 12.68 13.34
N GLU A 156 13.84 12.89 12.02
CA GLU A 156 14.60 13.98 11.43
C GLU A 156 13.89 15.32 11.70
N PRO A 157 14.63 16.37 12.14
CA PRO A 157 14.08 17.64 12.60
C PRO A 157 13.63 18.59 11.49
#